data_AF-A0A9Q0Q121-F1
#
_entry.id   AF-A0A9Q0Q121-F1
#
_cell.length_a   1.000
_cell.length_b   1.000
_cell.length_c   1.000
_cell.angle_alpha   90.00
_cell.angle_beta   90.00
_cell.angle_gamma   90.00
#
_symmetry.space_group_name_H-M   'P 1'
#
loop_
_entity.id
_entity.type
_entity.pdbx_description
1 polymer ?
#
loop_
_entity_poly.entity_id
_entity_poly.type
_entity_poly.pdbx_seq_one_letter_code
_entity_poly.pdbx_strand_id
1 'polypeptide(L)'
;MRKVCGLFQFLILSGATIGYTITAAVSMMAIRKSNCFHKRGHGAACKFSSNQYMIGVGITEILVSQIPNFHKLSWLSVVAAVMSFVYSSIGLGLAFAKVISGHGHRTTLTGVEVGVDVTAAEKIWTIFRAIGDMAFACAYSVILIEIQVQFPILREH
;
A
#
# COMPACT_ATOMS: atom_id res chain seq x y z
N MET A 1 -8.73 -26.46 14.43
CA MET A 1 -9.10 -25.45 13.42
C MET A 1 -9.04 -24.01 13.94
N ARG A 2 -9.77 -23.60 14.99
CA ARG A 2 -9.78 -22.19 15.50
C ARG A 2 -8.40 -21.58 15.79
N LYS A 3 -7.51 -22.32 16.48
CA LYS A 3 -6.15 -21.84 16.83
C LYS A 3 -5.26 -21.58 15.60
N VAL A 4 -5.42 -22.39 14.56
CA VAL A 4 -4.67 -22.26 13.30
C VAL A 4 -5.19 -21.06 12.50
N CYS A 5 -6.52 -20.90 12.41
CA CYS A 5 -7.13 -19.73 11.76
C CYS A 5 -6.70 -18.41 12.41
N GLY A 6 -6.77 -18.32 13.75
CA GLY A 6 -6.35 -17.12 14.48
C GLY A 6 -4.87 -16.78 14.31
N LEU A 7 -4.00 -17.80 14.20
CA LEU A 7 -2.58 -17.58 13.90
C LEU A 7 -2.38 -16.97 12.51
N PHE A 8 -3.06 -17.48 11.49
CA PHE A 8 -3.00 -16.91 10.13
C PHE A 8 -3.52 -15.48 10.08
N GLN A 9 -4.64 -15.19 10.75
CA GLN A 9 -5.19 -13.83 10.84
C GLN A 9 -4.21 -12.87 11.51
N PHE A 10 -3.59 -13.29 12.62
CA PHE A 10 -2.59 -12.48 13.32
C PHE A 10 -1.36 -12.19 12.44
N LEU A 11 -0.89 -13.18 11.68
CA LEU A 11 0.22 -13.00 10.73
C LEU A 11 -0.14 -12.04 9.60
N ILE A 12 -1.35 -12.14 9.04
CA ILE A 12 -1.82 -11.25 7.97
C ILE A 12 -1.98 -9.82 8.49
N LEU A 13 -2.59 -9.63 9.66
CA LEU A 13 -2.79 -8.31 10.27
C LEU A 13 -1.45 -7.66 10.65
N SER A 14 -0.53 -8.40 11.28
CA SER A 14 0.80 -7.88 11.62
C SER A 14 1.61 -7.52 10.37
N GLY A 15 1.57 -8.38 9.33
CA GLY A 15 2.19 -8.10 8.04
C GLY A 15 1.57 -6.87 7.35
N ALA A 16 0.26 -6.71 7.42
CA ALA A 16 -0.45 -5.56 6.87
C ALA A 16 0.03 -4.25 7.53
N THR A 17 0.08 -4.21 8.87
CA THR A 17 0.56 -3.05 9.62
C THR A 17 1.99 -2.67 9.22
N ILE A 18 2.92 -3.63 9.21
CA ILE A 18 4.32 -3.39 8.80
C ILE A 18 4.37 -2.82 7.38
N GLY A 19 3.60 -3.38 6.45
CA GLY A 19 3.52 -2.91 5.07
C GLY A 19 3.00 -1.48 4.97
N TYR A 20 1.97 -1.12 5.72
CA TYR A 20 1.46 0.26 5.78
C TYR A 20 2.49 1.22 6.36
N THR A 21 3.17 0.86 7.45
CA THR A 21 4.20 1.72 8.07
C THR A 21 5.34 2.03 7.09
N ILE A 22 5.85 1.01 6.38
CA ILE A 22 6.91 1.16 5.38
C ILE A 22 6.42 2.02 4.21
N THR A 23 5.23 1.72 3.68
CA THR A 23 4.65 2.44 2.53
C THR A 23 4.43 3.92 2.84
N ALA A 24 3.90 4.22 4.03
CA ALA A 24 3.71 5.59 4.51
C ALA A 24 5.05 6.33 4.64
N ALA A 25 6.07 5.69 5.22
CA ALA A 25 7.39 6.29 5.36
C ALA A 25 8.05 6.61 4.01
N VAL A 26 7.99 5.67 3.06
CA VAL A 26 8.51 5.88 1.69
C VAL A 26 7.76 6.99 0.98
N SER A 27 6.44 7.07 1.14
CA SER A 27 5.61 8.12 0.54
C SER A 27 5.97 9.50 1.08
N MET A 28 6.15 9.65 2.40
CA MET A 28 6.58 10.91 3.01
C MET A 28 7.99 11.31 2.57
N MET A 29 8.90 10.35 2.48
CA MET A 29 10.25 10.57 1.94
C MET A 29 10.21 11.05 0.49
N ALA A 30 9.34 10.46 -0.34
CA ALA A 30 9.17 10.86 -1.74
C ALA A 30 8.62 12.28 -1.87
N ILE A 31 7.63 12.67 -1.05
CA ILE A 31 7.08 14.04 -1.01
C ILE A 31 8.17 15.05 -0.65
N ARG A 32 8.95 14.76 0.40
CA ARG A 32 10.06 15.62 0.84
C ARG A 32 11.15 15.76 -0.22
N LYS A 33 11.47 14.65 -0.90
CA LYS A 33 12.42 14.64 -2.01
C LYS A 33 11.90 15.48 -3.19
N SER A 34 10.64 15.32 -3.58
CA SER A 34 9.98 16.12 -4.62
C SER A 34 10.01 17.63 -4.29
N ASN A 35 9.64 18.00 -3.06
CA ASN A 35 9.68 19.40 -2.62
C ASN A 35 11.11 19.97 -2.59
N CYS A 36 12.10 19.15 -2.25
CA CYS A 36 13.51 19.52 -2.29
C CYS A 36 13.98 19.80 -3.73
N PHE A 37 13.62 18.93 -4.70
CA PHE A 37 13.93 19.16 -6.11
C PHE A 37 13.21 20.38 -6.69
N HIS A 38 11.97 20.62 -6.27
CA HIS A 38 11.22 21.81 -6.69
C HIS A 38 11.88 23.10 -6.19
N LYS A 39 12.41 23.12 -4.96
CA LYS A 39 13.07 24.31 -4.39
C LYS A 39 14.53 24.51 -4.79
N ARG A 40 15.29 23.42 -4.97
CA ARG A 40 16.76 23.47 -5.16
C ARG A 40 17.21 23.08 -6.57
N GLY A 41 16.28 22.73 -7.46
CA GLY A 41 16.56 22.24 -8.81
C GLY A 41 16.88 20.74 -8.86
N HIS A 42 16.73 20.13 -10.04
CA HIS A 42 16.91 18.68 -10.25
C HIS A 42 18.33 18.15 -10.00
N GLY A 43 19.34 19.02 -9.91
CA GLY A 43 20.74 18.64 -9.63
C GLY A 43 21.13 18.59 -8.15
N ALA A 44 20.21 18.90 -7.22
CA ALA A 44 20.53 18.96 -5.80
C ALA A 44 20.63 17.56 -5.14
N ALA A 45 21.65 17.35 -4.31
CA ALA A 45 21.83 16.13 -3.51
C ALA A 45 20.80 16.05 -2.36
N CYS A 46 19.53 15.80 -2.69
CA CYS A 46 18.45 15.63 -1.72
C CYS A 46 18.42 14.19 -1.19
N LYS A 47 19.24 13.91 -0.16
CA LYS A 47 19.24 12.63 0.56
C LYS A 47 18.48 12.77 1.89
N PHE A 48 17.44 11.97 2.06
CA PHE A 48 16.65 11.89 3.29
C PHE A 48 16.68 10.46 3.82
N SER A 49 16.65 10.30 5.14
CA SER A 49 16.59 8.97 5.77
C SER A 49 15.14 8.54 5.96
N SER A 50 14.78 7.33 5.53
CA SER A 50 13.44 6.76 5.74
C SER A 50 13.16 6.46 7.22
N ASN A 51 14.20 6.21 8.02
CA ASN A 51 14.08 5.73 9.40
C ASN A 51 13.28 6.69 10.30
N GLN A 52 13.48 8.00 10.12
CA GLN A 52 12.75 9.01 10.90
C GLN A 52 11.24 9.02 10.58
N TYR A 53 10.87 8.77 9.32
CA TYR A 53 9.48 8.70 8.91
C TYR A 53 8.81 7.41 9.40
N MET A 54 9.52 6.27 9.38
CA MET A 54 9.02 5.02 9.95
C MET A 54 8.70 5.17 11.45
N ILE A 55 9.62 5.77 12.22
CA ILE A 55 9.40 6.01 13.66
C ILE A 55 8.18 6.93 13.88
N GLY A 56 8.06 8.01 13.10
CA GLY A 56 6.94 8.94 13.20
C GLY A 56 5.58 8.29 12.88
N VAL A 57 5.52 7.44 11.85
CA VAL A 57 4.31 6.68 11.51
C VAL A 57 3.96 5.71 12.63
N GLY A 58 4.93 4.96 13.17
CA GLY A 58 4.71 4.03 14.28
C GLY A 58 4.19 4.72 15.56
N ILE A 59 4.72 5.91 15.91
CA ILE A 59 4.19 6.71 17.03
C ILE A 59 2.73 7.10 16.78
N THR A 60 2.42 7.51 15.54
CA THR A 60 1.05 7.88 15.17
C THR A 60 0.10 6.68 15.25
N GLU A 61 0.52 5.50 14.80
CA GLU A 61 -0.23 4.25 14.93
C GLU A 61 -0.52 3.91 16.42
N ILE A 62 0.45 4.09 17.31
CA ILE A 62 0.27 3.89 18.76
C ILE A 62 -0.75 4.89 19.34
N LEU A 63 -0.69 6.16 18.93
CA LEU A 63 -1.64 7.17 19.39
C LEU A 63 -3.06 6.88 18.89
N VAL A 64 -3.22 6.48 17.63
CA VAL A 64 -4.52 6.11 17.05
C VAL A 64 -5.10 4.86 17.70
N SER A 65 -4.25 3.88 18.03
CA SER A 65 -4.65 2.66 18.76
C SER A 65 -5.23 2.95 20.15
N GLN A 66 -4.83 4.07 20.77
CA GLN A 66 -5.35 4.52 22.07
C GLN A 66 -6.72 5.23 22.00
N ILE A 67 -7.36 5.34 20.83
CA ILE A 67 -8.66 6.01 20.67
C ILE A 67 -9.79 4.96 20.67
N PRO A 68 -10.48 4.71 21.80
CA PRO A 68 -11.49 3.64 21.92
C PRO A 68 -12.89 4.02 21.39
N ASN A 69 -13.08 5.25 20.88
CA ASN A 69 -14.43 5.75 20.55
C ASN A 69 -14.77 5.58 19.07
N PHE A 70 -15.65 4.62 18.75
CA PHE A 70 -16.16 4.33 17.41
C PHE A 70 -16.78 5.56 16.70
N HIS A 71 -17.41 6.47 17.45
CA HIS A 71 -17.96 7.70 16.86
C HIS A 71 -16.87 8.60 16.24
N LYS A 72 -15.65 8.60 16.79
CA LYS A 72 -14.53 9.36 16.24
C LYS A 72 -13.87 8.69 15.02
N LEU A 73 -14.15 7.40 14.78
CA LEU A 73 -13.56 6.62 13.69
C LEU A 73 -14.44 6.59 12.44
N SER A 74 -15.72 6.99 12.51
CA SER A 74 -16.64 7.01 11.35
C SER A 74 -16.12 7.89 10.19
N TRP A 75 -15.45 9.00 10.51
CA TRP A 75 -14.80 9.86 9.53
C TRP A 75 -13.73 9.13 8.69
N LEU A 76 -13.09 8.09 9.23
CA LEU A 76 -12.08 7.31 8.50
C LEU A 76 -12.68 6.60 7.28
N SER A 77 -13.95 6.19 7.34
CA SER A 77 -14.64 5.60 6.20
C SER A 77 -14.82 6.62 5.07
N VAL A 78 -15.17 7.86 5.40
CA VAL A 78 -15.28 8.96 4.44
C VAL A 78 -13.92 9.23 3.79
N VAL A 79 -12.85 9.30 4.59
CA VAL A 79 -11.48 9.48 4.08
C VAL A 79 -11.07 8.32 3.17
N ALA A 80 -11.37 7.08 3.56
CA ALA A 80 -11.06 5.90 2.74
C ALA A 80 -11.80 5.92 1.40
N ALA A 81 -13.07 6.32 1.38
CA ALA A 81 -13.84 6.48 0.15
C ALA A 81 -13.22 7.56 -0.75
N VAL A 82 -12.88 8.74 -0.21
CA VAL A 82 -12.22 9.82 -0.95
C VAL A 82 -10.89 9.35 -1.53
N MET A 83 -10.06 8.68 -0.74
CA MET A 83 -8.78 8.11 -1.20
C MET A 83 -8.97 7.13 -2.35
N SER A 84 -10.00 6.27 -2.30
CA SER A 84 -10.32 5.32 -3.38
C SER A 84 -10.61 6.03 -4.70
N PHE A 85 -11.46 7.07 -4.67
CA PHE A 85 -11.75 7.88 -5.86
C PHE A 85 -10.50 8.58 -6.40
N VAL A 86 -9.66 9.13 -5.51
CA VAL A 86 -8.41 9.81 -5.90
C VAL A 86 -7.44 8.82 -6.55
N TYR A 87 -7.18 7.67 -5.94
CA TYR A 87 -6.28 6.66 -6.49
C TYR A 87 -6.77 6.12 -7.84
N SER A 88 -8.08 5.83 -7.97
CA SER A 88 -8.67 5.39 -9.23
C SER A 88 -8.53 6.46 -10.33
N SER A 89 -8.81 7.72 -10.00
CA SER A 89 -8.70 8.85 -10.94
C SER A 89 -7.26 9.07 -11.42
N ILE A 90 -6.27 8.97 -10.51
CA ILE A 90 -4.85 9.07 -10.86
C ILE A 90 -4.46 7.92 -11.79
N GLY A 91 -4.86 6.69 -11.48
CA GLY A 91 -4.60 5.52 -12.30
C GLY A 91 -5.19 5.66 -13.71
N LEU A 92 -6.44 6.11 -13.80
CA LEU A 92 -7.12 6.38 -15.07
C LEU A 92 -6.41 7.49 -15.87
N GLY A 93 -6.05 8.60 -15.20
CA GLY A 93 -5.36 9.71 -15.83
C GLY A 93 -3.99 9.32 -16.39
N LEU A 94 -3.19 8.57 -15.64
CA LEU A 94 -1.89 8.07 -16.09
C LEU A 94 -2.03 7.07 -17.24
N ALA A 95 -3.02 6.19 -17.19
CA ALA A 95 -3.31 5.25 -18.28
C ALA A 95 -3.72 5.99 -19.56
N PHE A 96 -4.63 6.95 -19.46
CA PHE A 96 -5.09 7.75 -20.59
C PHE A 96 -3.97 8.61 -21.19
N ALA A 97 -3.15 9.24 -20.35
CA ALA A 97 -1.98 10.00 -20.79
C ALA A 97 -0.98 9.12 -21.57
N LYS A 98 -0.75 7.88 -21.10
CA LYS A 98 0.08 6.88 -21.78
C LYS A 98 -0.47 6.52 -23.17
N VAL A 99 -1.77 6.36 -23.30
CA VAL A 99 -2.44 6.04 -24.58
C VAL A 99 -2.31 7.20 -25.57
N ILE A 100 -2.56 8.44 -25.14
CA ILE A 100 -2.48 9.61 -26.02
C ILE A 100 -1.03 9.92 -26.41
N SER A 101 -0.08 9.76 -25.50
CA SER A 101 1.32 10.12 -25.74
C SER A 101 2.01 9.18 -26.74
N GLY A 102 1.37 8.11 -27.21
CA GLY A 102 1.93 7.13 -28.15
C GLY A 102 3.13 6.34 -27.61
N HIS A 103 3.60 6.63 -26.39
CA HIS A 103 4.69 5.96 -25.67
C HIS A 103 4.25 4.66 -24.98
N GLY A 104 3.18 4.04 -25.49
CA GLY A 104 2.80 2.69 -25.09
C GLY A 104 3.91 1.73 -25.52
N HIS A 105 4.83 1.41 -24.60
CA HIS A 105 5.80 0.34 -24.81
C HIS A 105 5.03 -0.91 -25.25
N ARG A 106 5.49 -1.61 -26.29
CA ARG A 106 4.91 -2.89 -26.70
C ARG A 106 4.95 -3.81 -25.47
N THR A 107 3.80 -4.02 -24.85
CA THR A 107 3.66 -5.03 -23.79
C THR A 107 3.73 -6.37 -24.49
N THR A 108 4.92 -6.95 -24.50
CA THR A 108 5.14 -8.28 -25.06
C THR A 108 4.39 -9.29 -24.18
N LEU A 109 3.61 -10.17 -24.82
CA LEU A 109 2.75 -11.16 -24.17
C LEU A 109 3.55 -12.19 -23.34
N THR A 110 4.85 -12.34 -23.63
CA THR A 110 5.82 -13.15 -22.89
C THR A 110 6.55 -12.39 -21.76
N GLY A 111 6.23 -11.12 -21.53
CA GLY A 111 6.87 -10.28 -20.51
C GLY A 111 8.29 -9.86 -20.87
N VAL A 112 9.09 -9.50 -19.87
CA VAL A 112 10.52 -9.22 -20.05
C VAL A 112 11.24 -10.52 -20.44
N GLU A 113 11.83 -10.53 -21.65
CA GLU A 113 12.66 -11.64 -22.12
C GLU A 113 13.95 -11.72 -21.30
N VAL A 114 14.28 -12.93 -20.84
CA VAL A 114 15.57 -13.20 -20.18
C VAL A 114 16.62 -13.21 -21.28
N GLY A 115 17.50 -12.22 -21.30
CA GLY A 115 18.59 -12.23 -22.27
C GLY A 115 19.43 -10.96 -22.40
N VAL A 116 18.88 -9.75 -22.20
CA VAL A 116 19.65 -8.52 -22.46
C VAL A 116 19.81 -7.60 -21.25
N ASP A 117 18.87 -7.59 -20.29
CA ASP A 117 18.93 -6.67 -19.13
C ASP A 117 18.53 -7.27 -17.75
N VAL A 118 18.07 -8.53 -17.69
CA VAL A 118 17.50 -9.10 -16.45
C VAL A 118 17.93 -10.56 -16.24
N THR A 119 18.62 -10.84 -15.13
CA THR A 119 19.04 -12.19 -14.71
C THR A 119 17.83 -13.05 -14.33
N ALA A 120 17.92 -14.39 -14.50
CA ALA A 120 16.86 -15.32 -14.10
C ALA A 120 16.41 -15.14 -12.63
N ALA A 121 17.34 -14.86 -11.72
CA ALA A 121 17.04 -14.57 -10.32
C ALA A 121 16.23 -13.28 -10.13
N GLU A 122 16.55 -12.22 -10.88
CA GLU A 122 15.86 -10.93 -10.83
C GLU A 122 14.42 -11.05 -11.36
N LYS A 123 14.23 -11.87 -12.40
CA LYS A 123 12.90 -12.21 -12.92
C LYS A 123 12.06 -12.93 -11.87
N ILE A 124 12.62 -13.95 -11.21
CA ILE A 124 11.93 -14.69 -10.13
C ILE A 124 11.60 -13.74 -8.97
N TRP A 125 12.54 -12.90 -8.56
CA TRP A 125 12.34 -11.92 -7.49
C TRP A 125 11.23 -10.93 -7.81
N THR A 126 11.16 -10.44 -9.05
CA THR A 126 10.10 -9.56 -9.51
C THR A 126 8.73 -10.24 -9.47
N ILE A 127 8.65 -11.51 -9.85
CA ILE A 127 7.41 -12.30 -9.75
C ILE A 127 6.97 -12.42 -8.28
N PHE A 128 7.88 -12.80 -7.38
CA PHE A 128 7.56 -12.90 -5.95
C PHE A 128 7.12 -11.56 -5.36
N ARG A 129 7.76 -10.47 -5.75
CA ARG A 129 7.37 -9.12 -5.34
C ARG A 129 5.96 -8.78 -5.79
N ALA A 130 5.64 -9.03 -7.06
CA ALA A 130 4.30 -8.80 -7.59
C ALA A 130 3.22 -9.66 -6.91
N ILE A 131 3.53 -10.93 -6.62
CA ILE A 131 2.63 -11.82 -5.86
C ILE A 131 2.44 -11.29 -4.43
N GLY A 132 3.51 -10.81 -3.78
CA GLY A 132 3.44 -10.19 -2.46
C GLY A 132 2.57 -8.94 -2.45
N ASP A 133 2.70 -8.08 -3.44
CA ASP A 133 1.87 -6.87 -3.61
C ASP A 133 0.39 -7.23 -3.81
N MET A 134 0.08 -8.26 -4.62
CA MET A 134 -1.29 -8.77 -4.76
C MET A 134 -1.82 -9.37 -3.47
N ALA A 135 -1.03 -10.17 -2.76
CA ALA A 135 -1.42 -10.79 -1.50
C ALA A 135 -1.70 -9.72 -0.42
N PHE A 136 -0.88 -8.67 -0.34
CA PHE A 136 -1.10 -7.52 0.53
C PHE A 136 -2.38 -6.77 0.17
N ALA A 137 -2.62 -6.54 -1.13
CA ALA A 137 -3.87 -5.95 -1.60
C ALA A 137 -5.09 -6.82 -1.27
N CYS A 138 -4.98 -8.15 -1.28
CA CYS A 138 -6.09 -9.03 -0.90
C CYS A 138 -6.28 -9.18 0.62
N ALA A 139 -5.34 -8.73 1.44
CA ALA A 139 -5.40 -8.88 2.89
C ALA A 139 -6.61 -8.17 3.55
N TYR A 140 -7.19 -7.14 2.90
CA TYR A 140 -8.40 -6.48 3.43
C TYR A 140 -9.61 -7.42 3.54
N SER A 141 -9.65 -8.48 2.71
CA SER A 141 -10.77 -9.43 2.68
C SER A 141 -10.95 -10.16 4.01
N VAL A 142 -9.85 -10.43 4.73
CA VAL A 142 -9.87 -11.09 6.04
C VAL A 142 -10.58 -10.23 7.08
N ILE A 143 -10.39 -8.91 7.03
CA ILE A 143 -11.04 -7.95 7.94
C ILE A 143 -12.55 -7.88 7.64
N LEU A 144 -12.94 -7.90 6.36
CA LEU A 144 -14.35 -7.89 5.96
C LEU A 144 -15.12 -9.12 6.46
N ILE A 145 -14.49 -10.29 6.45
CA ILE A 145 -15.11 -11.53 6.94
C ILE A 145 -15.42 -11.44 8.43
N GLU A 146 -14.50 -10.91 9.25
CA GLU A 146 -14.73 -10.74 10.69
C GLU A 146 -15.91 -9.80 10.98
N ILE A 147 -16.04 -8.71 10.22
CA ILE A 147 -17.16 -7.78 10.36
C ILE A 147 -18.48 -8.47 9.94
N GLN A 148 -18.47 -9.21 8.84
CA GLN A 148 -19.64 -9.93 8.33
C GLN A 148 -20.07 -11.12 9.19
N VAL A 149 -19.17 -11.72 9.97
CA VAL A 149 -19.49 -12.78 10.93
C VAL A 149 -20.01 -12.20 12.25
N GLN A 150 -19.52 -11.02 12.66
CA GLN A 150 -20.01 -10.31 13.84
C GLN A 150 -21.42 -9.70 13.62
N PHE A 151 -21.71 -9.20 12.43
CA PHE A 151 -22.99 -8.55 12.10
C PHE A 151 -24.24 -9.44 12.28
N PRO A 152 -24.27 -10.73 11.88
CA PRO A 152 -25.40 -11.61 12.15
C PRO A 152 -25.50 -11.99 13.64
N ILE A 153 -24.39 -12.05 14.38
CA ILE A 153 -24.41 -12.33 15.83
C ILE A 153 -24.98 -11.13 16.62
N LEU A 154 -24.73 -9.90 16.17
CA LEU A 154 -25.31 -8.68 16.77
C LEU A 154 -26.75 -8.39 16.34
N ARG A 155 -27.33 -9.15 15.40
CA ARG A 155 -28.74 -9.04 15.01
C ARG A 155 -29.65 -9.98 15.85
N GLU A 156 -29.06 -10.94 16.54
CA GLU A 156 -29.77 -11.91 17.40
C GLU A 156 -29.88 -11.45 18.87
N HIS A 157 -29.49 -10.20 19.18
CA HIS A 157 -29.56 -9.58 20.50
C HIS A 157 -30.09 -8.15 20.41
#